data_AF-A0A518CN14-F1
#
_entry.id   AF-A0A518CN14-F1
#
_cell.length_a   1.000
_cell.length_b   1.000
_cell.length_c   1.000
_cell.angle_alpha   90.00
_cell.angle_beta   90.00
_cell.angle_gamma   90.00
#
_symmetry.space_group_name_H-M   'P 1'
#
loop_
_entity.id
_entity.type
_entity.pdbx_description
1 polymer ?
#
loop_
_entity_poly.entity_id
_entity_poly.type
_entity_poly.pdbx_seq_one_letter_code
_entity_poly.pdbx_strand_id
1 'polypeptide(L)'
;MVKLSRSLIPIRRNRLSLSHGSPDLLNEISFLFSNWPWRLQNLHVKGLHSGLNRLSEICDRMRNKMALKSIVMRQLVLFSVVSIFVFTSAVFAQGVVPGQGTVVPKIGDDFEDESWTYTYNFPKSSSNIDEQVRRPNAFSSNRRMLESDYRGTPDLVKRVPAPPGGIEGSTGALLMQTRIAGIPGRISMEMQQDDLVINPRGIPGNALWLAKNPSFVVRVYIPDFDEFEDRTGSTFGIRADCHTLVDDKPKFGFGLFNRKNSRKMEPYWPGFFVQFNSKTDGRNTEDSASILIRCDQNGREVAGPKITKQGWWTFGMSFTPDGQVHYYAHEGIKDLTAADHLYSSFPYGYKCEGFHSCFFNITTFDDGKTWSTPWVIDDPTFYYADGPVQMATGRRNGTVR
;
A
#
# COMPACT_ATOMS: atom_id res chain seq x y z
N MET A 1 23.93 47.78 -30.86
CA MET A 1 24.35 49.20 -30.66
C MET A 1 23.14 50.01 -30.22
N VAL A 2 22.77 49.99 -28.93
CA VAL A 2 21.74 50.85 -28.32
C VAL A 2 22.25 51.24 -26.92
N LYS A 3 21.94 52.47 -26.47
CA LYS A 3 22.62 53.16 -25.36
C LYS A 3 22.22 52.65 -23.97
N LEU A 4 23.21 52.60 -23.08
CA LEU A 4 23.04 52.66 -21.62
C LEU A 4 22.58 54.07 -21.19
N SER A 5 21.70 54.15 -20.20
CA SER A 5 21.71 55.25 -19.24
C SER A 5 21.45 54.70 -17.83
N ARG A 6 22.16 55.24 -16.84
CA ARG A 6 22.00 54.90 -15.42
C ARG A 6 21.17 56.00 -14.74
N SER A 7 20.33 55.62 -13.79
CA SER A 7 19.86 56.52 -12.73
C SER A 7 19.98 55.82 -11.37
N LEU A 8 20.19 56.62 -10.33
CA LEU A 8 20.63 56.15 -9.02
C LEU A 8 19.51 56.07 -7.99
N ILE A 9 19.77 55.20 -7.01
CA ILE A 9 18.99 54.80 -5.83
C ILE A 9 18.63 56.02 -4.93
N PRO A 10 17.64 55.89 -4.03
CA PRO A 10 18.04 55.93 -2.61
C PRO A 10 17.46 54.79 -1.73
N ILE A 11 18.33 54.25 -0.88
CA ILE A 11 18.04 53.20 0.12
C ILE A 11 17.42 53.83 1.37
N ARG A 12 16.29 53.29 1.85
CA ARG A 12 15.84 53.53 3.24
C ARG A 12 16.49 52.53 4.18
N ARG A 13 17.31 53.03 5.12
CA ARG A 13 17.80 52.27 6.28
C ARG A 13 16.74 52.29 7.37
N ASN A 14 16.27 51.12 7.82
CA ASN A 14 15.64 50.99 9.14
C ASN A 14 16.65 50.37 10.11
N ARG A 15 16.95 51.08 11.20
CA ARG A 15 17.67 50.56 12.36
C ARG A 15 16.68 49.79 13.23
N LEU A 16 17.01 48.57 13.61
CA LEU A 16 16.43 47.90 14.77
C LEU A 16 17.53 47.70 15.81
N SER A 17 17.30 48.24 17.00
CA SER A 17 18.17 48.13 18.17
C SER A 17 17.81 46.89 18.98
N LEU A 18 18.82 46.16 19.45
CA LEU A 18 18.66 45.10 20.45
C LEU A 18 18.49 45.72 21.84
N SER A 19 17.50 45.25 22.60
CA SER A 19 17.43 45.40 24.06
C SER A 19 16.91 44.10 24.70
N HIS A 20 17.40 43.81 25.91
CA HIS A 20 17.18 42.54 26.61
C HIS A 20 15.87 42.49 27.41
N GLY A 21 15.42 41.28 27.76
CA GLY A 21 14.66 41.03 28.99
C GLY A 21 13.27 40.39 28.82
N SER A 22 13.09 39.23 29.45
CA SER A 22 11.80 38.58 29.74
C SER A 22 11.77 38.30 31.25
N PRO A 23 10.65 38.52 31.96
CA PRO A 23 9.84 37.39 32.42
C PRO A 23 8.34 37.70 32.64
N ASP A 24 7.43 37.06 31.88
CA ASP A 24 5.99 37.08 32.16
C ASP A 24 5.37 35.68 32.01
N LEU A 25 5.32 34.94 33.13
CA LEU A 25 4.53 33.70 33.24
C LEU A 25 3.86 33.50 34.62
N LEU A 26 4.15 34.38 35.59
CA LEU A 26 3.56 34.34 36.94
C LEU A 26 2.35 35.29 37.10
N ASN A 27 2.22 36.28 36.22
CA ASN A 27 1.11 37.25 36.26
C ASN A 27 -0.21 36.66 35.72
N GLU A 28 -0.18 35.73 34.77
CA GLU A 28 -1.41 35.08 34.25
C GLU A 28 -2.10 34.19 35.29
N ILE A 29 -1.35 33.57 36.21
CA ILE A 29 -1.91 32.68 37.24
C ILE A 29 -2.69 33.47 38.29
N SER A 30 -2.29 34.71 38.57
CA SER A 30 -2.97 35.55 39.57
C SER A 30 -4.35 36.06 39.11
N PHE A 31 -4.67 35.97 37.81
CA PHE A 31 -5.95 36.40 37.26
C PHE A 31 -7.06 35.34 37.43
N LEU A 32 -6.71 34.08 37.66
CA LEU A 32 -7.67 32.95 37.72
C LEU A 32 -8.37 32.77 39.07
N PHE A 33 -7.99 33.51 40.13
CA PHE A 33 -8.51 33.35 41.49
C PHE A 33 -9.40 34.49 42.00
N SER A 34 -9.70 35.49 41.17
CA SER A 34 -10.50 36.67 41.56
C SER A 34 -12.02 36.47 41.55
N ASN A 35 -12.53 35.32 41.07
CA ASN A 35 -13.95 35.08 40.79
C ASN A 35 -14.62 34.00 41.68
N TRP A 36 -14.29 33.91 42.97
CA TRP A 36 -15.00 33.04 43.92
C TRP A 36 -15.87 33.84 44.92
N PRO A 37 -17.18 33.53 45.10
CA PRO A 37 -18.07 34.30 45.96
C PRO A 37 -17.71 34.36 47.47
N TRP A 38 -18.07 35.51 48.04
CA TRP A 38 -17.67 36.13 49.32
C TRP A 38 -17.97 35.38 50.65
N ARG A 39 -18.36 34.10 50.65
CA ARG A 39 -19.00 33.44 51.82
C ARG A 39 -18.09 32.62 52.75
N LEU A 40 -16.76 32.70 52.63
CA LEU A 40 -15.83 31.90 53.45
C LEU A 40 -14.70 32.70 54.13
N GLN A 41 -14.80 34.03 54.23
CA GLN A 41 -13.70 34.88 54.74
C GLN A 41 -13.69 35.16 56.26
N ASN A 42 -14.68 34.70 57.05
CA ASN A 42 -14.75 35.04 58.48
C ASN A 42 -15.10 33.85 59.38
N LEU A 43 -14.08 33.15 59.91
CA LEU A 43 -14.11 32.48 61.22
C LEU A 43 -12.68 32.21 61.73
N HIS A 44 -12.37 32.73 62.92
CA HIS A 44 -11.26 32.35 63.81
C HIS A 44 -9.80 32.51 63.34
N VAL A 45 -9.40 33.76 63.10
CA VAL A 45 -8.01 34.18 63.35
C VAL A 45 -7.73 34.17 64.86
N LYS A 46 -7.07 33.11 65.37
CA LYS A 46 -6.15 33.13 66.53
C LYS A 46 -5.47 31.78 66.87
N GLY A 47 -5.86 30.67 66.24
CA GLY A 47 -5.15 29.38 66.36
C GLY A 47 -4.03 29.13 65.34
N LEU A 48 -3.95 29.93 64.27
CA LEU A 48 -3.19 29.57 63.06
C LEU A 48 -1.66 29.73 63.19
N HIS A 49 -1.16 30.63 64.05
CA HIS A 49 0.26 30.98 64.10
C HIS A 49 1.15 29.90 64.76
N SER A 50 0.63 29.06 65.66
CA SER A 50 1.39 27.93 66.23
C SER A 50 1.34 26.67 65.33
N GLY A 51 0.26 26.49 64.56
CA GLY A 51 0.13 25.40 63.59
C GLY A 51 1.02 25.57 62.36
N LEU A 52 1.13 26.78 61.82
CA LEU A 52 1.91 27.06 60.60
C LEU A 52 3.41 26.80 60.76
N ASN A 53 4.00 27.06 61.94
CA ASN A 53 5.42 26.78 62.18
C ASN A 53 5.72 25.28 62.32
N ARG A 54 4.79 24.47 62.87
CA ARG A 54 4.91 23.00 62.81
C ARG A 54 4.69 22.46 61.40
N LEU A 55 3.82 23.08 60.61
CA LEU A 55 3.61 22.70 59.21
C LEU A 55 4.81 23.06 58.32
N SER A 56 5.53 24.17 58.55
CA SER A 56 6.76 24.45 57.80
C SER A 56 7.86 23.44 58.14
N GLU A 57 8.09 23.10 59.41
CA GLU A 57 9.03 22.04 59.79
C GLU A 57 8.67 20.67 59.19
N ILE A 58 7.38 20.32 59.14
CA ILE A 58 6.91 19.07 58.53
C ILE A 58 7.11 19.12 57.00
N CYS A 59 6.76 20.23 56.35
CA CYS A 59 6.98 20.43 54.91
C CYS A 59 8.47 20.42 54.53
N ASP A 60 9.36 20.92 55.38
CA ASP A 60 10.81 20.92 55.14
C ASP A 60 11.43 19.54 55.38
N ARG A 61 10.98 18.80 56.40
CA ARG A 61 11.34 17.38 56.57
C ARG A 61 10.76 16.49 55.46
N MET A 62 9.63 16.85 54.86
CA MET A 62 9.05 16.16 53.71
C MET A 62 9.70 16.56 52.37
N ARG A 63 10.23 17.79 52.23
CA ARG A 63 10.87 18.29 51.01
C ARG A 63 12.01 17.38 50.53
N ASN A 64 12.86 16.93 51.46
CA ASN A 64 13.96 16.01 51.16
C ASN A 64 13.54 14.55 50.89
N LYS A 65 12.33 14.13 51.30
CA LYS A 65 11.77 12.79 50.95
C LYS A 65 10.90 12.82 49.68
N MET A 66 10.43 13.99 49.26
CA MET A 66 9.63 14.14 48.04
C MET A 66 10.45 14.32 46.76
N ALA A 67 11.70 14.80 46.82
CA ALA A 67 12.56 14.91 45.64
C ALA A 67 12.74 13.56 44.92
N LEU A 68 13.05 12.49 45.67
CA LEU A 68 13.22 11.14 45.13
C LEU A 68 11.90 10.57 44.58
N LYS A 69 10.78 10.80 45.27
CA LYS A 69 9.43 10.38 44.79
C LYS A 69 8.99 11.15 43.54
N SER A 70 9.31 12.44 43.44
CA SER A 70 9.01 13.28 42.27
C SER A 70 9.78 12.83 41.02
N ILE A 71 11.06 12.48 41.19
CA ILE A 71 11.88 11.94 40.08
C ILE A 71 11.35 10.58 39.64
N VAL A 72 11.09 9.65 40.57
CA VAL A 72 10.53 8.32 40.25
C VAL A 72 9.16 8.43 39.60
N MET A 73 8.29 9.32 40.07
CA MET A 73 6.94 9.49 39.50
C MET A 73 6.97 10.18 38.13
N ARG A 74 7.88 11.14 37.90
CA ARG A 74 8.14 11.70 36.56
C ARG A 74 8.72 10.66 35.60
N GLN A 75 9.65 9.83 36.07
CA GLN A 75 10.21 8.73 35.27
C GLN A 75 9.13 7.71 34.92
N LEU A 76 8.26 7.31 35.87
CA LEU A 76 7.15 6.40 35.62
C LEU A 76 6.15 6.99 34.60
N VAL A 77 5.75 8.26 34.74
CA VAL A 77 4.86 8.92 33.76
C VAL A 77 5.53 8.98 32.37
N LEU A 78 6.81 9.33 32.30
CA LEU A 78 7.54 9.35 31.03
C LEU A 78 7.64 7.94 30.41
N PHE A 79 7.91 6.92 31.22
CA PHE A 79 7.95 5.52 30.78
C PHE A 79 6.57 5.04 30.32
N SER A 80 5.49 5.43 31.00
CA SER A 80 4.12 5.12 30.60
C SER A 80 3.74 5.81 29.29
N VAL A 81 4.06 7.10 29.11
CA VAL A 81 3.80 7.82 27.86
C VAL A 81 4.61 7.22 26.70
N VAL A 82 5.90 6.97 26.90
CA VAL A 82 6.75 6.31 25.87
C VAL A 82 6.24 4.90 25.57
N SER A 83 5.86 4.13 26.58
CA SER A 83 5.32 2.77 26.39
C SER A 83 3.98 2.82 25.64
N ILE A 84 3.07 3.74 25.96
CA ILE A 84 1.82 3.93 25.22
C ILE A 84 2.12 4.27 23.75
N PHE A 85 3.02 5.22 23.47
CA PHE A 85 3.41 5.57 22.09
C PHE A 85 4.06 4.41 21.31
N VAL A 86 4.90 3.61 21.98
CA VAL A 86 5.57 2.44 21.37
C VAL A 86 4.56 1.33 21.08
N PHE A 87 3.67 1.01 22.04
CA PHE A 87 2.64 -0.01 21.85
C PHE A 87 1.57 0.41 20.83
N THR A 88 1.15 1.68 20.78
CA THR A 88 0.22 2.14 19.73
C THR A 88 0.84 2.03 18.34
N SER A 89 2.13 2.39 18.19
CA SER A 89 2.81 2.31 16.90
C SER A 89 2.99 0.86 16.41
N ALA A 90 3.26 -0.08 17.33
CA ALA A 90 3.40 -1.50 16.99
C ALA A 90 2.09 -2.12 16.46
N VAL A 91 0.93 -1.73 17.01
CA VAL A 91 -0.38 -2.26 16.57
C VAL A 91 -0.77 -1.76 15.18
N PHE A 92 -0.36 -0.55 14.77
CA PHE A 92 -0.60 -0.05 13.40
C PHE A 92 0.35 -0.62 12.33
N ALA A 93 1.46 -1.25 12.75
CA ALA A 93 2.47 -1.82 11.84
C ALA A 93 2.31 -3.34 11.63
N GLN A 94 1.38 -3.98 12.33
CA GLN A 94 1.10 -5.40 12.14
C GLN A 94 0.15 -5.55 10.93
N GLY A 95 0.73 -5.95 9.79
CA GLY A 95 0.01 -6.06 8.52
C GLY A 95 -1.28 -6.87 8.64
N VAL A 96 -2.38 -6.29 8.17
CA VAL A 96 -3.67 -7.00 8.17
C VAL A 96 -3.59 -8.16 7.18
N VAL A 97 -4.09 -9.33 7.58
CA VAL A 97 -4.15 -10.48 6.69
C VAL A 97 -5.15 -10.19 5.55
N PRO A 98 -4.74 -10.32 4.27
CA PRO A 98 -5.63 -10.11 3.13
C PRO A 98 -6.86 -11.01 3.20
N GLY A 99 -8.01 -10.50 2.75
CA GLY A 99 -9.28 -11.23 2.84
C GLY A 99 -10.14 -10.87 4.05
N GLN A 100 -9.60 -10.08 5.00
CA GLN A 100 -10.33 -9.67 6.20
C GLN A 100 -11.07 -8.35 6.03
N GLY A 101 -12.25 -8.25 6.66
CA GLY A 101 -13.07 -7.04 6.73
C GLY A 101 -14.18 -6.99 5.70
N THR A 102 -14.48 -5.79 5.21
CA THR A 102 -15.59 -5.51 4.29
C THR A 102 -15.11 -5.58 2.84
N VAL A 103 -15.74 -6.42 2.00
CA VAL A 103 -15.49 -6.47 0.56
C VAL A 103 -15.74 -5.11 -0.09
N VAL A 104 -14.82 -4.64 -0.93
CA VAL A 104 -14.98 -3.43 -1.74
C VAL A 104 -15.75 -3.79 -3.02
N PRO A 105 -16.99 -3.30 -3.19
CA PRO A 105 -17.83 -3.74 -4.29
C PRO A 105 -17.34 -3.21 -5.65
N LYS A 106 -17.58 -4.00 -6.71
CA LYS A 106 -17.44 -3.64 -8.14
C LYS A 106 -16.02 -3.54 -8.72
N ILE A 107 -14.96 -3.84 -7.97
CA ILE A 107 -13.59 -3.91 -8.51
C ILE A 107 -13.31 -5.33 -9.03
N GLY A 108 -13.31 -6.30 -8.11
CA GLY A 108 -13.08 -7.72 -8.36
C GLY A 108 -14.18 -8.41 -9.16
N ASP A 109 -13.93 -9.62 -9.65
CA ASP A 109 -14.82 -10.40 -10.50
C ASP A 109 -14.83 -11.86 -10.06
N ASP A 110 -16.01 -12.46 -9.88
CA ASP A 110 -16.16 -13.87 -9.47
C ASP A 110 -16.23 -14.83 -10.67
N PHE A 111 -16.31 -14.27 -11.89
CA PHE A 111 -16.46 -15.01 -13.15
C PHE A 111 -17.65 -15.97 -13.22
N GLU A 112 -18.62 -15.91 -12.31
CA GLU A 112 -19.72 -16.87 -12.25
C GLU A 112 -20.77 -16.65 -13.36
N ASP A 113 -20.87 -15.43 -13.91
CA ASP A 113 -21.75 -15.12 -15.04
C ASP A 113 -21.36 -15.89 -16.32
N GLU A 114 -22.18 -16.85 -16.75
CA GLU A 114 -21.96 -17.61 -18.00
C GLU A 114 -21.94 -16.73 -19.26
N SER A 115 -22.51 -15.51 -19.21
CA SER A 115 -22.47 -14.53 -20.31
C SER A 115 -21.20 -13.66 -20.31
N TRP A 116 -20.28 -13.89 -19.37
CA TRP A 116 -18.99 -13.21 -19.32
C TRP A 116 -18.21 -13.42 -20.61
N THR A 117 -17.82 -12.31 -21.25
CA THR A 117 -17.06 -12.31 -22.50
C THR A 117 -16.01 -11.21 -22.48
N TYR A 118 -14.93 -11.37 -23.25
CA TYR A 118 -13.89 -10.36 -23.41
C TYR A 118 -13.88 -9.85 -24.86
N THR A 119 -14.03 -8.54 -25.03
CA THR A 119 -14.04 -7.87 -26.34
C THR A 119 -12.67 -7.28 -26.60
N TYR A 120 -11.93 -7.86 -27.54
CA TYR A 120 -10.64 -7.35 -28.01
C TYR A 120 -10.81 -6.13 -28.91
N ASN A 121 -9.87 -5.19 -28.84
CA ASN A 121 -9.79 -4.03 -29.74
C ASN A 121 -8.35 -3.87 -30.25
N PHE A 122 -7.93 -4.78 -31.13
CA PHE A 122 -6.58 -4.74 -31.71
C PHE A 122 -6.39 -3.57 -32.68
N PRO A 123 -5.16 -3.05 -32.86
CA PRO A 123 -3.89 -3.48 -32.22
C PRO A 123 -3.76 -3.04 -30.75
N LYS A 124 -3.19 -3.92 -29.91
CA LYS A 124 -3.00 -3.69 -28.48
C LYS A 124 -1.94 -2.62 -28.16
N SER A 125 -2.00 -2.01 -26.98
CA SER A 125 -1.05 -0.99 -26.53
C SER A 125 0.35 -1.56 -26.26
N SER A 126 1.40 -0.74 -26.44
CA SER A 126 2.80 -1.13 -26.16
C SER A 126 3.65 0.05 -25.68
N SER A 127 3.03 1.00 -24.96
CA SER A 127 3.67 2.27 -24.59
C SER A 127 4.90 2.12 -23.69
N ASN A 128 5.12 0.95 -23.10
CA ASN A 128 6.37 0.61 -22.42
C ASN A 128 7.58 0.38 -23.35
N ILE A 129 7.38 0.22 -24.65
CA ILE A 129 8.44 -0.05 -25.65
C ILE A 129 8.49 1.06 -26.71
N ASP A 130 7.34 1.47 -27.24
CA ASP A 130 7.25 2.42 -28.37
C ASP A 130 6.42 3.66 -28.08
N GLU A 131 6.10 3.92 -26.82
CA GLU A 131 5.31 5.06 -26.32
C GLU A 131 3.86 5.14 -26.89
N GLN A 132 3.37 4.11 -27.59
CA GLN A 132 2.03 4.09 -28.17
C GLN A 132 0.98 3.43 -27.27
N VAL A 133 0.06 4.26 -26.77
CA VAL A 133 -1.23 3.81 -26.23
C VAL A 133 -2.22 3.69 -27.41
N ARG A 134 -2.80 2.51 -27.61
CA ARG A 134 -3.70 2.22 -28.74
C ARG A 134 -5.11 2.03 -28.22
N ARG A 135 -6.01 2.92 -28.66
CA ARG A 135 -7.40 2.99 -28.19
C ARG A 135 -8.38 2.77 -29.34
N PRO A 136 -9.58 2.21 -29.09
CA PRO A 136 -10.10 1.80 -27.78
C PRO A 136 -9.41 0.54 -27.22
N ASN A 137 -9.31 0.44 -25.89
CA ASN A 137 -8.76 -0.73 -25.20
C ASN A 137 -9.75 -1.90 -25.21
N ALA A 138 -9.27 -3.14 -25.11
CA ALA A 138 -10.09 -4.32 -24.82
C ALA A 138 -10.72 -4.29 -23.41
N PHE A 139 -11.83 -5.02 -23.22
CA PHE A 139 -12.59 -5.03 -21.96
C PHE A 139 -13.49 -6.28 -21.80
N SER A 140 -13.80 -6.65 -20.55
CA SER A 140 -14.86 -7.64 -20.24
C SER A 140 -16.26 -7.06 -20.36
N SER A 141 -17.27 -7.91 -20.60
CA SER A 141 -18.69 -7.53 -20.74
C SER A 141 -19.22 -6.76 -19.53
N ASN A 142 -18.83 -7.16 -18.32
CA ASN A 142 -19.15 -6.49 -17.06
C ASN A 142 -18.23 -5.29 -16.72
N ARG A 143 -17.26 -4.97 -17.59
CA ARG A 143 -16.27 -3.89 -17.48
C ARG A 143 -15.29 -4.00 -16.30
N ARG A 144 -15.13 -5.16 -15.67
CA ARG A 144 -14.20 -5.37 -14.54
C ARG A 144 -12.77 -5.71 -14.95
N MET A 145 -12.55 -6.34 -16.11
CA MET A 145 -11.23 -6.59 -16.68
C MET A 145 -10.97 -5.67 -17.89
N LEU A 146 -9.77 -5.11 -17.99
CA LEU A 146 -9.36 -4.17 -19.04
C LEU A 146 -7.96 -4.49 -19.59
N GLU A 147 -7.74 -4.12 -20.85
CA GLU A 147 -6.41 -3.97 -21.43
C GLU A 147 -5.62 -2.81 -20.80
N SER A 148 -4.33 -3.05 -20.55
CA SER A 148 -3.38 -2.05 -20.07
C SER A 148 -2.98 -1.05 -21.17
N ASP A 149 -3.12 0.25 -20.89
CA ASP A 149 -2.51 1.32 -21.70
C ASP A 149 -0.97 1.18 -21.81
N TYR A 150 -0.34 0.47 -20.86
CA TYR A 150 1.12 0.32 -20.82
C TYR A 150 1.62 -0.81 -21.73
N ARG A 151 0.92 -1.95 -21.70
CA ARG A 151 1.42 -3.25 -22.14
C ARG A 151 0.39 -4.12 -22.88
N GLY A 152 -0.74 -3.57 -23.27
CA GLY A 152 -1.72 -4.30 -24.06
C GLY A 152 -2.49 -5.33 -23.24
N THR A 153 -2.87 -6.44 -23.89
CA THR A 153 -3.72 -7.50 -23.32
C THR A 153 -3.26 -8.86 -23.86
N PRO A 154 -3.40 -9.95 -23.08
CA PRO A 154 -3.12 -11.30 -23.59
C PRO A 154 -3.94 -11.62 -24.84
N ASP A 155 -3.36 -12.42 -25.76
CA ASP A 155 -4.03 -12.84 -27.00
C ASP A 155 -5.26 -13.75 -26.74
N LEU A 156 -5.28 -14.44 -25.60
CA LEU A 156 -6.40 -15.22 -25.09
C LEU A 156 -6.75 -14.77 -23.67
N VAL A 157 -7.99 -14.31 -23.49
CA VAL A 157 -8.65 -13.98 -22.22
C VAL A 157 -10.06 -14.57 -22.32
N LYS A 158 -10.40 -15.55 -21.47
CA LYS A 158 -11.63 -16.36 -21.64
C LYS A 158 -12.16 -16.94 -20.33
N ARG A 159 -13.46 -16.80 -20.07
CA ARG A 159 -14.15 -17.60 -19.02
C ARG A 159 -14.11 -19.08 -19.39
N VAL A 160 -13.60 -19.89 -18.47
CA VAL A 160 -13.54 -21.36 -18.54
C VAL A 160 -14.26 -21.96 -17.33
N PRO A 161 -14.65 -23.24 -17.35
CA PRO A 161 -15.05 -23.93 -16.13
C PRO A 161 -13.92 -23.87 -15.10
N ALA A 162 -14.24 -23.66 -13.83
CA ALA A 162 -13.25 -23.64 -12.76
C ALA A 162 -12.48 -24.98 -12.69
N PRO A 163 -11.12 -24.97 -12.71
CA PRO A 163 -10.33 -26.18 -12.52
C PRO A 163 -10.68 -26.95 -11.24
N PRO A 164 -10.61 -28.31 -11.24
CA PRO A 164 -10.94 -29.13 -10.07
C PRO A 164 -10.21 -28.70 -8.79
N GLY A 165 -10.90 -28.79 -7.65
CA GLY A 165 -10.37 -28.33 -6.36
C GLY A 165 -10.43 -26.81 -6.15
N GLY A 166 -11.14 -26.09 -7.03
CA GLY A 166 -11.44 -24.66 -6.90
C GLY A 166 -12.46 -24.36 -5.78
N ILE A 167 -12.89 -23.10 -5.71
CA ILE A 167 -13.85 -22.63 -4.69
C ILE A 167 -15.15 -23.45 -4.74
N GLU A 168 -15.68 -23.84 -3.58
CA GLU A 168 -16.89 -24.66 -3.51
C GLU A 168 -18.08 -23.93 -4.15
N GLY A 169 -18.67 -24.56 -5.17
CA GLY A 169 -19.79 -23.99 -5.92
C GLY A 169 -19.38 -23.05 -7.06
N SER A 170 -18.09 -22.73 -7.23
CA SER A 170 -17.63 -21.97 -8.39
C SER A 170 -17.82 -22.79 -9.68
N THR A 171 -18.32 -22.11 -10.71
CA THR A 171 -18.58 -22.65 -12.05
C THR A 171 -17.73 -21.97 -13.13
N GLY A 172 -17.12 -20.84 -12.82
CA GLY A 172 -16.36 -20.03 -13.76
C GLY A 172 -15.01 -19.58 -13.20
N ALA A 173 -14.00 -19.59 -14.05
CA ALA A 173 -12.68 -19.00 -13.79
C ALA A 173 -12.17 -18.32 -15.06
N LEU A 174 -11.10 -17.52 -14.97
CA LEU A 174 -10.55 -16.77 -16.10
C LEU A 174 -9.21 -17.34 -16.58
N LEU A 175 -9.20 -17.93 -17.78
CA LEU A 175 -7.99 -18.32 -18.49
C LEU A 175 -7.37 -17.12 -19.21
N MET A 176 -6.05 -17.00 -19.10
CA MET A 176 -5.21 -16.00 -19.76
C MET A 176 -3.98 -16.67 -20.38
N GLN A 177 -3.70 -16.36 -21.65
CA GLN A 177 -2.53 -16.87 -22.38
C GLN A 177 -2.15 -15.87 -23.48
N THR A 178 -0.86 -15.78 -23.83
CA THR A 178 -0.41 -14.93 -24.94
C THR A 178 0.66 -15.61 -25.79
N ARG A 179 0.81 -15.21 -27.05
CA ARG A 179 1.75 -15.79 -28.01
C ARG A 179 2.61 -14.74 -28.71
N ILE A 180 2.04 -13.55 -28.95
CA ILE A 180 2.71 -12.42 -29.56
C ILE A 180 2.53 -11.24 -28.61
N ALA A 181 3.61 -10.71 -28.05
CA ALA A 181 3.56 -9.62 -27.07
C ALA A 181 4.51 -8.48 -27.43
N GLY A 182 4.49 -7.39 -26.67
CA GLY A 182 5.26 -6.19 -27.02
C GLY A 182 4.63 -5.41 -28.18
N ILE A 183 5.42 -5.01 -29.19
CA ILE A 183 4.93 -4.13 -30.27
C ILE A 183 4.09 -4.93 -31.29
N PRO A 184 2.81 -4.59 -31.50
CA PRO A 184 1.94 -5.30 -32.44
C PRO A 184 2.52 -5.41 -33.86
N GLY A 185 2.45 -6.60 -34.44
CA GLY A 185 2.99 -6.88 -35.77
C GLY A 185 4.51 -7.01 -35.84
N ARG A 186 5.20 -7.08 -34.70
CA ARG A 186 6.62 -7.39 -34.59
C ARG A 186 6.80 -8.61 -33.70
N ILE A 187 7.86 -9.37 -33.97
CA ILE A 187 8.35 -10.48 -33.16
C ILE A 187 9.70 -10.01 -32.62
N SER A 188 9.87 -10.01 -31.29
CA SER A 188 11.09 -9.51 -30.65
C SER A 188 12.14 -10.60 -30.41
N MET A 189 11.74 -11.89 -30.33
CA MET A 189 12.62 -12.99 -29.92
C MET A 189 13.25 -12.77 -28.53
N GLU A 190 12.55 -12.04 -27.67
CA GLU A 190 12.94 -11.68 -26.30
C GLU A 190 11.74 -11.86 -25.37
N MET A 191 11.96 -12.03 -24.07
CA MET A 191 10.85 -12.15 -23.11
C MET A 191 10.03 -10.85 -23.06
N GLN A 192 8.81 -10.90 -23.61
CA GLN A 192 7.80 -9.86 -23.52
C GLN A 192 6.70 -10.24 -22.53
N GLN A 193 5.77 -9.32 -22.31
CA GLN A 193 4.59 -9.56 -21.49
C GLN A 193 3.41 -8.68 -21.94
N ASP A 194 2.22 -9.21 -21.76
CA ASP A 194 0.98 -8.44 -21.74
C ASP A 194 0.44 -8.33 -20.31
N ASP A 195 -0.41 -7.32 -20.07
CA ASP A 195 -0.96 -7.01 -18.75
C ASP A 195 -2.50 -7.02 -18.79
N LEU A 196 -3.16 -7.87 -18.01
CA LEU A 196 -4.62 -7.80 -17.81
C LEU A 196 -4.93 -7.08 -16.49
N VAL A 197 -5.64 -5.95 -16.57
CA VAL A 197 -5.81 -5.01 -15.45
C VAL A 197 -7.23 -5.10 -14.88
N ILE A 198 -7.36 -5.25 -13.56
CA ILE A 198 -8.66 -5.11 -12.90
C ILE A 198 -9.03 -3.64 -12.82
N ASN A 199 -10.27 -3.31 -13.14
CA ASN A 199 -10.74 -1.95 -13.28
C ASN A 199 -11.07 -1.30 -11.92
N PRO A 200 -10.37 -0.22 -11.50
CA PRO A 200 -10.71 0.51 -10.27
C PRO A 200 -11.99 1.36 -10.36
N ARG A 201 -12.69 1.39 -11.51
CA ARG A 201 -13.93 2.18 -11.69
C ARG A 201 -15.01 1.75 -10.70
N GLY A 202 -15.29 2.63 -9.75
CA GLY A 202 -16.19 2.38 -8.63
C GLY A 202 -15.62 2.93 -7.32
N ILE A 203 -14.29 3.07 -7.26
CA ILE A 203 -13.59 3.68 -6.12
C ILE A 203 -13.62 5.21 -6.25
N PRO A 204 -14.09 5.96 -5.23
CA PRO A 204 -13.95 7.42 -5.20
C PRO A 204 -12.49 7.86 -5.29
N GLY A 205 -12.15 8.63 -6.33
CA GLY A 205 -10.77 9.06 -6.59
C GLY A 205 -9.87 8.00 -7.25
N ASN A 206 -10.44 6.87 -7.71
CA ASN A 206 -9.73 5.74 -8.33
C ASN A 206 -8.65 5.07 -7.45
N ALA A 207 -8.58 5.36 -6.15
CA ALA A 207 -7.58 4.81 -5.22
C ALA A 207 -8.22 4.36 -3.90
N LEU A 208 -7.89 3.15 -3.47
CA LEU A 208 -8.28 2.60 -2.17
C LEU A 208 -7.52 3.32 -1.05
N TRP A 209 -8.25 3.64 0.02
CA TRP A 209 -7.73 4.49 1.09
C TRP A 209 -6.85 3.68 2.04
N LEU A 210 -5.54 3.94 2.06
CA LEU A 210 -4.57 3.24 2.93
C LEU A 210 -4.93 3.32 4.43
N ALA A 211 -5.57 4.41 4.86
CA ALA A 211 -6.11 4.57 6.22
C ALA A 211 -7.13 3.48 6.63
N LYS A 212 -7.71 2.75 5.67
CA LYS A 212 -8.64 1.63 5.90
C LYS A 212 -7.99 0.24 5.79
N ASN A 213 -6.66 0.16 5.68
CA ASN A 213 -5.89 -1.06 5.45
C ASN A 213 -6.47 -1.89 4.28
N PRO A 214 -6.42 -1.38 3.03
CA PRO A 214 -6.94 -2.12 1.90
C PRO A 214 -6.09 -3.36 1.63
N SER A 215 -6.74 -4.38 1.07
CA SER A 215 -6.07 -5.60 0.63
C SER A 215 -6.78 -6.21 -0.57
N PHE A 216 -6.13 -7.16 -1.23
CA PHE A 216 -6.78 -8.04 -2.20
C PHE A 216 -6.33 -9.49 -2.01
N VAL A 217 -7.19 -10.41 -2.43
CA VAL A 217 -6.95 -11.86 -2.52
C VAL A 217 -7.27 -12.29 -3.94
N VAL A 218 -6.56 -13.28 -4.46
CA VAL A 218 -6.89 -13.94 -5.74
C VAL A 218 -6.49 -15.41 -5.66
N ARG A 219 -7.31 -16.30 -6.24
CA ARG A 219 -6.97 -17.71 -6.40
C ARG A 219 -6.34 -17.88 -7.77
N VAL A 220 -5.24 -18.61 -7.85
CA VAL A 220 -4.48 -18.85 -9.08
C VAL A 220 -4.27 -20.34 -9.21
N TYR A 221 -4.71 -20.93 -10.31
CA TYR A 221 -4.41 -22.30 -10.65
C TYR A 221 -3.07 -22.33 -11.38
N ILE A 222 -2.10 -23.01 -10.77
CA ILE A 222 -0.79 -23.28 -11.35
C ILE A 222 -0.91 -24.59 -12.14
N PRO A 223 -0.73 -24.58 -13.47
CA PRO A 223 -0.88 -25.79 -14.29
C PRO A 223 0.26 -26.80 -14.04
N ASP A 224 0.16 -27.97 -14.65
CA ASP A 224 1.23 -28.97 -14.58
C ASP A 224 2.50 -28.47 -15.31
N PHE A 225 3.69 -28.90 -14.87
CA PHE A 225 4.96 -28.33 -15.37
C PHE A 225 5.26 -28.63 -16.85
N ASP A 226 4.55 -29.58 -17.47
CA ASP A 226 4.60 -29.84 -18.91
C ASP A 226 3.67 -28.91 -19.74
N GLU A 227 2.76 -28.18 -19.09
CA GLU A 227 1.97 -27.10 -19.71
C GLU A 227 2.67 -25.72 -19.66
N PHE A 228 3.81 -25.62 -18.98
CA PHE A 228 4.58 -24.37 -18.94
C PHE A 228 5.23 -24.05 -20.30
N GLU A 229 5.36 -22.76 -20.60
CA GLU A 229 6.28 -22.32 -21.65
C GLU A 229 7.68 -22.85 -21.33
N ASP A 230 8.31 -23.56 -22.28
CA ASP A 230 9.61 -24.21 -22.09
C ASP A 230 10.77 -23.20 -22.07
N ARG A 231 10.81 -22.42 -21.00
CA ARG A 231 11.74 -21.30 -20.79
C ARG A 231 11.90 -21.01 -19.30
N THR A 232 13.14 -20.89 -18.85
CA THR A 232 13.45 -20.38 -17.50
C THR A 232 13.20 -18.87 -17.40
N GLY A 233 12.58 -18.45 -16.30
CA GLY A 233 12.33 -17.05 -15.93
C GLY A 233 10.91 -16.84 -15.42
N SER A 234 10.52 -15.58 -15.21
CA SER A 234 9.13 -15.23 -14.90
C SER A 234 8.18 -15.76 -15.97
N THR A 235 7.04 -16.31 -15.53
CA THR A 235 5.96 -16.86 -16.38
C THR A 235 4.60 -16.19 -16.09
N PHE A 236 4.39 -15.73 -14.86
CA PHE A 236 3.19 -14.99 -14.42
C PHE A 236 3.55 -13.91 -13.42
N GLY A 237 2.84 -12.78 -13.42
CA GLY A 237 2.92 -11.75 -12.38
C GLY A 237 1.55 -11.48 -11.75
N ILE A 238 1.52 -11.27 -10.44
CA ILE A 238 0.32 -10.86 -9.68
C ILE A 238 0.71 -9.57 -8.95
N ARG A 239 0.26 -8.41 -9.42
CA ARG A 239 0.83 -7.13 -9.01
C ARG A 239 -0.23 -6.12 -8.64
N ALA A 240 0.14 -5.20 -7.76
CA ALA A 240 -0.67 -4.06 -7.37
C ALA A 240 -0.25 -2.83 -8.17
N ASP A 241 -1.23 -2.03 -8.59
CA ASP A 241 -1.02 -0.68 -9.10
C ASP A 241 -1.02 0.30 -7.93
N CYS A 242 0.14 0.86 -7.61
CA CYS A 242 0.34 1.75 -6.47
C CYS A 242 0.97 3.06 -6.94
N HIS A 243 0.85 4.11 -6.14
CA HIS A 243 1.63 5.32 -6.31
C HIS A 243 2.29 5.77 -5.01
N THR A 244 3.37 6.53 -5.18
CA THR A 244 4.08 7.24 -4.12
C THR A 244 4.24 8.72 -4.49
N LEU A 245 4.82 9.51 -3.60
CA LEU A 245 5.17 10.91 -3.84
C LEU A 245 6.69 11.09 -3.78
N VAL A 246 7.31 11.39 -4.92
CA VAL A 246 8.76 11.69 -5.00
C VAL A 246 8.98 13.19 -5.24
N ASP A 247 10.09 13.72 -4.73
CA ASP A 247 10.48 15.11 -5.02
C ASP A 247 10.83 15.26 -6.52
N ASP A 248 10.33 16.33 -7.13
CA ASP A 248 10.63 16.65 -8.53
C ASP A 248 12.10 17.08 -8.68
N LYS A 249 12.77 16.61 -9.72
CA LYS A 249 14.19 16.91 -9.93
C LYS A 249 14.32 18.39 -10.28
N PRO A 250 15.17 19.17 -9.57
CA PRO A 250 15.30 20.59 -9.86
C PRO A 250 15.85 20.79 -11.28
N LYS A 251 15.02 21.35 -12.16
CA LYS A 251 15.43 21.70 -13.52
C LYS A 251 16.62 22.66 -13.44
N PHE A 252 17.74 22.29 -14.06
CA PHE A 252 18.99 23.05 -14.03
C PHE A 252 18.85 24.31 -14.91
N GLY A 253 18.26 25.37 -14.36
CA GLY A 253 18.06 26.66 -15.02
C GLY A 253 18.93 27.75 -14.38
N PHE A 254 19.56 28.58 -15.21
CA PHE A 254 20.36 29.74 -14.79
C PHE A 254 19.47 30.88 -14.23
N GLY A 255 18.90 30.69 -13.04
CA GLY A 255 18.04 31.66 -12.38
C GLY A 255 18.09 31.52 -10.86
N LEU A 256 18.62 32.54 -10.17
CA LEU A 256 18.95 32.51 -8.74
C LEU A 256 17.74 32.62 -7.78
N PHE A 257 16.52 32.39 -8.25
CA PHE A 257 15.28 32.64 -7.49
C PHE A 257 14.24 31.52 -7.67
N ASN A 258 13.70 31.06 -6.53
CA ASN A 258 12.61 30.09 -6.34
C ASN A 258 12.88 28.63 -6.81
N ARG A 259 13.65 27.89 -6.00
CA ARG A 259 13.40 26.44 -5.82
C ARG A 259 12.02 26.26 -5.17
N LYS A 260 11.02 25.81 -5.95
CA LYS A 260 9.84 25.14 -5.39
C LYS A 260 10.13 23.64 -5.39
N ASN A 261 10.10 23.02 -4.21
CA ASN A 261 10.05 21.57 -4.10
C ASN A 261 8.61 21.13 -4.39
N SER A 262 8.29 20.89 -5.66
CA SER A 262 7.10 20.14 -6.04
C SER A 262 7.34 18.66 -5.78
N ARG A 263 6.34 17.94 -5.26
CA ARG A 263 6.31 16.48 -5.32
C ARG A 263 5.52 16.06 -6.56
N LYS A 264 5.97 15.02 -7.25
CA LYS A 264 5.21 14.35 -8.31
C LYS A 264 4.71 13.00 -7.81
N MET A 265 3.53 12.62 -8.28
CA MET A 265 3.04 11.25 -8.14
C MET A 265 3.92 10.36 -9.03
N GLU A 266 4.43 9.26 -8.47
CA GLU A 266 5.18 8.24 -9.20
C GLU A 266 4.46 6.90 -9.07
N PRO A 267 4.01 6.27 -10.18
CA PRO A 267 3.45 4.93 -10.13
C PRO A 267 4.56 3.89 -9.89
N TYR A 268 4.25 2.85 -9.13
CA TYR A 268 5.13 1.72 -8.91
C TYR A 268 4.32 0.45 -8.65
N TRP A 269 4.90 -0.70 -8.96
CA TRP A 269 4.14 -1.94 -9.12
C TRP A 269 4.74 -3.10 -8.29
N PRO A 270 4.48 -3.14 -6.97
CA PRO A 270 4.86 -4.27 -6.13
C PRO A 270 4.00 -5.50 -6.46
N GLY A 271 4.46 -6.69 -6.04
CA GLY A 271 3.69 -7.93 -6.23
C GLY A 271 4.54 -9.18 -6.23
N PHE A 272 4.01 -10.21 -6.88
CA PHE A 272 4.63 -11.51 -7.06
C PHE A 272 4.98 -11.74 -8.53
N PHE A 273 5.98 -12.56 -8.78
CA PHE A 273 6.11 -13.34 -10.01
C PHE A 273 6.16 -14.83 -9.67
N VAL A 274 5.56 -15.66 -10.51
CA VAL A 274 5.91 -17.08 -10.58
C VAL A 274 7.07 -17.20 -11.55
N GLN A 275 8.23 -17.65 -11.07
CA GLN A 275 9.36 -18.04 -11.91
C GLN A 275 9.29 -19.55 -12.16
N PHE A 276 9.46 -19.94 -13.41
CA PHE A 276 9.73 -21.31 -13.81
C PHE A 276 11.24 -21.50 -14.06
N ASN A 277 11.74 -22.68 -13.76
CA ASN A 277 13.10 -23.11 -14.02
C ASN A 277 12.97 -24.42 -14.81
N SER A 278 13.11 -24.34 -16.14
CA SER A 278 12.97 -25.50 -17.02
C SER A 278 14.22 -26.36 -16.98
N LYS A 279 14.06 -27.69 -16.99
CA LYS A 279 15.15 -28.66 -17.15
C LYS A 279 15.85 -28.59 -18.52
N THR A 280 15.23 -27.93 -19.51
CA THR A 280 15.78 -27.84 -20.88
C THR A 280 16.81 -26.71 -21.02
N ASP A 281 16.88 -25.78 -20.07
CA ASP A 281 17.77 -24.61 -20.12
C ASP A 281 19.27 -24.93 -19.90
N GLY A 282 19.58 -26.20 -19.59
CA GLY A 282 20.93 -26.71 -19.35
C GLY A 282 21.54 -26.29 -18.00
N ARG A 283 20.77 -25.63 -17.13
CA ARG A 283 21.17 -25.18 -15.78
C ARG A 283 20.40 -25.91 -14.69
N ASN A 284 19.13 -26.24 -14.92
CA ASN A 284 18.32 -27.01 -13.98
C ASN A 284 18.31 -28.50 -14.35
N THR A 285 18.28 -29.37 -13.34
CA THR A 285 18.21 -30.83 -13.53
C THR A 285 16.77 -31.36 -13.57
N GLU A 286 15.81 -30.54 -13.12
CA GLU A 286 14.38 -30.85 -13.00
C GLU A 286 13.57 -29.58 -13.21
N ASP A 287 12.34 -29.73 -13.68
CA ASP A 287 11.40 -28.60 -13.79
C ASP A 287 10.94 -28.18 -12.40
N SER A 288 10.98 -26.88 -12.11
CA SER A 288 10.51 -26.37 -10.83
C SER A 288 10.01 -24.94 -10.92
N ALA A 289 9.02 -24.60 -10.11
CA ALA A 289 8.52 -23.23 -9.97
C ALA A 289 8.78 -22.65 -8.58
N SER A 290 8.89 -21.33 -8.49
CA SER A 290 9.09 -20.59 -7.24
C SER A 290 8.42 -19.23 -7.28
N ILE A 291 7.91 -18.78 -6.14
CA ILE A 291 7.41 -17.42 -5.99
C ILE A 291 8.60 -16.47 -5.81
N LEU A 292 8.63 -15.38 -6.57
CA LEU A 292 9.50 -14.24 -6.36
C LEU A 292 8.66 -13.05 -5.89
N ILE A 293 9.11 -12.36 -4.84
CA ILE A 293 8.47 -11.15 -4.33
C ILE A 293 9.20 -9.96 -4.95
N ARG A 294 8.45 -9.11 -5.65
CA ARG A 294 9.00 -8.04 -6.47
C ARG A 294 9.38 -6.84 -5.60
N CYS A 295 10.70 -6.64 -5.50
CA CYS A 295 11.37 -5.45 -5.00
C CYS A 295 11.33 -5.26 -3.47
N ASP A 296 12.48 -5.55 -2.85
CA ASP A 296 12.89 -5.06 -1.53
C ASP A 296 13.02 -3.52 -1.51
N GLN A 297 13.51 -2.98 -0.39
CA GLN A 297 13.76 -1.55 -0.22
C GLN A 297 14.83 -0.97 -1.18
N ASN A 298 15.58 -1.82 -1.88
CA ASN A 298 16.61 -1.46 -2.86
C ASN A 298 16.20 -1.80 -4.31
N GLY A 299 14.97 -2.26 -4.53
CA GLY A 299 14.48 -2.68 -5.86
C GLY A 299 14.89 -4.10 -6.29
N ARG A 300 15.48 -4.91 -5.41
CA ARG A 300 15.93 -6.29 -5.69
C ARG A 300 14.81 -7.30 -5.46
N GLU A 301 14.80 -8.38 -6.22
CA GLU A 301 13.84 -9.48 -5.98
C GLU A 301 14.16 -10.23 -4.69
N VAL A 302 13.12 -10.64 -3.97
CA VAL A 302 13.20 -11.42 -2.74
C VAL A 302 12.68 -12.82 -3.07
N ALA A 303 13.47 -13.85 -2.76
CA ALA A 303 13.06 -15.23 -2.96
C ALA A 303 11.91 -15.59 -2.01
N GLY A 304 10.79 -16.04 -2.57
CA GLY A 304 9.70 -16.67 -1.84
C GLY A 304 9.84 -18.20 -1.81
N PRO A 305 8.79 -18.93 -1.39
CA PRO A 305 8.82 -20.39 -1.35
C PRO A 305 8.86 -21.01 -2.75
N LYS A 306 9.42 -22.23 -2.84
CA LYS A 306 9.23 -23.10 -3.99
C LYS A 306 7.78 -23.58 -4.05
N ILE A 307 7.23 -23.65 -5.25
CA ILE A 307 5.94 -24.29 -5.52
C ILE A 307 6.23 -25.78 -5.63
N THR A 308 5.91 -26.53 -4.57
CA THR A 308 6.15 -27.98 -4.48
C THR A 308 4.96 -28.83 -4.94
N LYS A 309 3.78 -28.20 -5.12
CA LYS A 309 2.59 -28.81 -5.71
C LYS A 309 1.89 -27.81 -6.63
N GLN A 310 1.47 -28.30 -7.79
CA GLN A 310 0.64 -27.62 -8.77
C GLN A 310 -0.83 -27.61 -8.32
N GLY A 311 -1.70 -26.98 -9.11
CA GLY A 311 -3.09 -26.71 -8.77
C GLY A 311 -3.27 -25.35 -8.11
N TRP A 312 -4.33 -25.20 -7.31
CA TRP A 312 -4.72 -23.92 -6.72
C TRP A 312 -3.74 -23.38 -5.68
N TRP A 313 -3.50 -22.08 -5.72
CA TRP A 313 -2.79 -21.29 -4.73
C TRP A 313 -3.56 -19.99 -4.47
N THR A 314 -3.64 -19.57 -3.20
CA THR A 314 -4.25 -18.30 -2.82
C THR A 314 -3.15 -17.28 -2.59
N PHE A 315 -3.19 -16.15 -3.30
CA PHE A 315 -2.25 -15.04 -3.17
C PHE A 315 -2.97 -13.82 -2.60
N GLY A 316 -2.26 -12.98 -1.84
CA GLY A 316 -2.81 -11.73 -1.37
C GLY A 316 -1.78 -10.70 -0.96
N MET A 317 -2.17 -9.43 -1.02
CA MET A 317 -1.37 -8.32 -0.54
C MET A 317 -2.24 -7.39 0.31
N SER A 318 -1.63 -6.81 1.35
CA SER A 318 -2.25 -5.74 2.15
C SER A 318 -1.32 -4.55 2.29
N PHE A 319 -1.92 -3.38 2.51
CA PHE A 319 -1.25 -2.09 2.53
C PHE A 319 -1.64 -1.34 3.79
N THR A 320 -0.67 -1.00 4.65
CA THR A 320 -0.93 -0.32 5.92
C THR A 320 -0.88 1.21 5.80
N PRO A 321 -1.48 1.96 6.74
CA PRO A 321 -1.49 3.43 6.76
C PRO A 321 -0.12 4.12 6.77
N ASP A 322 0.96 3.42 7.15
CA ASP A 322 2.33 3.93 7.13
C ASP A 322 3.02 3.79 5.76
N GLY A 323 2.34 3.13 4.81
CA GLY A 323 2.79 2.90 3.44
C GLY A 323 3.54 1.58 3.21
N GLN A 324 3.57 0.67 4.19
CA GLN A 324 4.19 -0.65 4.03
C GLN A 324 3.31 -1.60 3.19
N VAL A 325 3.95 -2.52 2.48
CA VAL A 325 3.31 -3.56 1.67
C VAL A 325 3.63 -4.92 2.27
N HIS A 326 2.60 -5.73 2.49
CA HIS A 326 2.71 -7.08 3.05
C HIS A 326 2.28 -8.13 2.02
N TYR A 327 2.98 -9.25 1.97
CA TYR A 327 2.84 -10.28 0.95
C TYR A 327 2.48 -11.62 1.59
N TYR A 328 1.46 -12.29 1.06
CA TYR A 328 0.95 -13.56 1.57
C TYR A 328 0.70 -14.53 0.42
N ALA A 329 0.99 -15.82 0.62
CA ALA A 329 0.55 -16.88 -0.29
C ALA A 329 0.38 -18.23 0.44
N HIS A 330 -0.60 -19.02 0.01
CA HIS A 330 -0.95 -20.33 0.56
C HIS A 330 -1.17 -21.37 -0.55
N GLU A 331 -0.77 -22.62 -0.31
CA GLU A 331 -1.08 -23.76 -1.20
C GLU A 331 -2.57 -24.15 -1.00
N GLY A 332 -3.36 -24.08 -2.06
CA GLY A 332 -4.81 -24.31 -2.05
C GLY A 332 -5.66 -23.03 -2.00
N ILE A 333 -6.97 -23.20 -1.91
CA ILE A 333 -7.99 -22.14 -2.02
C ILE A 333 -8.32 -21.42 -0.70
N LYS A 334 -7.80 -21.88 0.44
CA LYS A 334 -8.20 -21.40 1.77
C LYS A 334 -7.90 -19.92 1.95
N ASP A 335 -8.74 -19.26 2.75
CA ASP A 335 -8.49 -17.88 3.16
C ASP A 335 -7.14 -17.77 3.88
N LEU A 336 -6.43 -16.70 3.56
CA LEU A 336 -5.10 -16.42 4.09
C LEU A 336 -5.17 -16.20 5.61
N THR A 337 -4.09 -16.59 6.28
CA THR A 337 -3.89 -16.43 7.71
C THR A 337 -2.59 -15.67 7.99
N ALA A 338 -2.35 -15.33 9.25
CA ALA A 338 -1.07 -14.74 9.66
C ALA A 338 0.14 -15.68 9.46
N ALA A 339 -0.08 -16.99 9.32
CA ALA A 339 0.97 -17.98 9.04
C ALA A 339 1.41 -18.00 7.57
N ASP A 340 0.58 -17.47 6.67
CA ASP A 340 0.83 -17.43 5.21
C ASP A 340 1.59 -16.16 4.80
N HIS A 341 2.05 -15.38 5.78
CA HIS A 341 2.88 -14.20 5.60
C HIS A 341 4.26 -14.60 5.08
N LEU A 342 4.65 -14.02 3.94
CA LEU A 342 5.95 -14.27 3.31
C LEU A 342 6.94 -13.13 3.56
N TYR A 343 6.48 -11.88 3.46
CA TYR A 343 7.38 -10.72 3.48
C TYR A 343 6.66 -9.41 3.78
N SER A 344 7.41 -8.39 4.20
CA SER A 344 6.92 -7.01 4.25
C SER A 344 8.05 -6.02 3.98
N SER A 345 7.76 -4.99 3.19
CA SER A 345 8.74 -3.98 2.81
C SER A 345 8.09 -2.66 2.39
N PHE A 346 8.92 -1.64 2.25
CA PHE A 346 8.65 -0.44 1.45
C PHE A 346 9.29 -0.70 0.08
N PRO A 347 8.55 -1.18 -0.95
CA PRO A 347 9.15 -1.63 -2.20
C PRO A 347 9.85 -0.47 -2.91
N TYR A 348 11.06 -0.68 -3.42
CA TYR A 348 11.93 0.37 -3.96
C TYR A 348 12.32 1.48 -2.94
N GLY A 349 12.06 1.26 -1.65
CA GLY A 349 12.20 2.28 -0.61
C GLY A 349 11.02 3.26 -0.57
N TYR A 350 9.98 3.04 -1.38
CA TYR A 350 8.81 3.89 -1.45
C TYR A 350 7.77 3.52 -0.38
N LYS A 351 7.19 4.56 0.23
CA LYS A 351 5.92 4.45 0.94
C LYS A 351 4.78 4.42 -0.07
N CYS A 352 3.86 3.47 0.08
CA CYS A 352 2.59 3.54 -0.62
C CYS A 352 1.84 4.79 -0.13
N GLU A 353 1.38 5.62 -1.07
CA GLU A 353 0.51 6.78 -0.80
C GLU A 353 -0.91 6.52 -1.34
N GLY A 354 -1.04 5.59 -2.30
CA GLY A 354 -2.33 5.00 -2.68
C GLY A 354 -2.18 3.71 -3.47
N PHE A 355 -3.17 2.83 -3.31
CA PHE A 355 -3.31 1.54 -3.98
C PHE A 355 -4.56 1.59 -4.86
N HIS A 356 -4.44 1.37 -6.16
CA HIS A 356 -5.52 1.56 -7.14
C HIS A 356 -6.27 0.27 -7.42
N SER A 357 -5.55 -0.78 -7.83
CA SER A 357 -6.09 -2.06 -8.27
C SER A 357 -5.01 -3.13 -8.29
N CYS A 358 -5.34 -4.37 -8.67
CA CYS A 358 -4.36 -5.39 -9.06
C CYS A 358 -4.45 -5.71 -10.56
N PHE A 359 -3.40 -6.34 -11.07
CA PHE A 359 -3.26 -6.73 -12.47
C PHE A 359 -2.35 -7.94 -12.62
N PHE A 360 -2.49 -8.62 -13.74
CA PHE A 360 -1.80 -9.87 -14.04
C PHE A 360 -0.84 -9.68 -15.22
N ASN A 361 0.41 -10.09 -15.07
CA ASN A 361 1.37 -10.13 -16.19
C ASN A 361 1.41 -11.54 -16.75
N ILE A 362 1.25 -11.67 -18.07
CA ILE A 362 1.41 -12.93 -18.79
C ILE A 362 2.63 -12.76 -19.69
N THR A 363 3.70 -13.51 -19.43
CA THR A 363 4.97 -13.39 -20.18
C THR A 363 5.08 -14.47 -21.26
N THR A 364 5.74 -14.15 -22.36
CA THR A 364 6.14 -15.11 -23.40
C THR A 364 7.52 -14.74 -23.96
N PHE A 365 8.21 -15.69 -24.59
CA PHE A 365 9.43 -15.44 -25.37
C PHE A 365 9.21 -14.68 -26.69
N ASP A 366 7.94 -14.47 -27.10
CA ASP A 366 7.57 -13.66 -28.27
C ASP A 366 8.34 -14.05 -29.54
N ASP A 367 8.26 -15.35 -29.88
CA ASP A 367 8.80 -15.96 -31.10
C ASP A 367 7.75 -16.08 -32.24
N GLY A 368 6.52 -15.64 -31.96
CA GLY A 368 5.35 -15.72 -32.85
C GLY A 368 4.76 -17.12 -33.02
N LYS A 369 5.21 -18.13 -32.27
CA LYS A 369 4.83 -19.55 -32.41
C LYS A 369 4.38 -20.16 -31.10
N THR A 370 5.17 -19.97 -30.05
CA THR A 370 5.04 -20.60 -28.74
C THR A 370 4.07 -19.80 -27.88
N TRP A 371 3.10 -20.47 -27.28
CA TRP A 371 2.21 -19.84 -26.32
C TRP A 371 2.87 -19.80 -24.93
N SER A 372 2.58 -18.77 -24.15
CA SER A 372 2.88 -18.71 -22.72
C SER A 372 2.25 -19.89 -21.98
N THR A 373 2.73 -20.16 -20.77
CA THR A 373 2.00 -20.99 -19.79
C THR A 373 0.52 -20.53 -19.69
N PRO A 374 -0.47 -21.44 -19.65
CA PRO A 374 -1.89 -21.11 -19.54
C PRO A 374 -2.25 -20.80 -18.07
N TRP A 375 -2.44 -19.52 -17.75
CA TRP A 375 -2.74 -19.09 -16.38
C TRP A 375 -4.24 -18.97 -16.16
N VAL A 376 -4.75 -19.62 -15.12
CA VAL A 376 -6.15 -19.47 -14.70
C VAL A 376 -6.21 -18.78 -13.34
N ILE A 377 -7.07 -17.77 -13.22
CA ILE A 377 -7.39 -17.09 -11.96
C ILE A 377 -8.87 -17.22 -11.62
N ASP A 378 -9.17 -17.10 -10.34
CA ASP A 378 -10.52 -17.12 -9.79
C ASP A 378 -10.62 -16.14 -8.60
N ASP A 379 -11.82 -15.60 -8.39
CA ASP A 379 -12.21 -14.69 -7.31
C ASP A 379 -11.13 -13.66 -6.87
N PRO A 380 -10.62 -12.78 -7.76
CA PRO A 380 -9.86 -11.60 -7.35
C PRO A 380 -10.72 -10.60 -6.55
N THR A 381 -10.80 -10.75 -5.23
CA THR A 381 -11.60 -9.92 -4.33
C THR A 381 -10.77 -8.88 -3.57
N PHE A 382 -11.35 -7.69 -3.34
CA PHE A 382 -10.74 -6.56 -2.65
C PHE A 382 -11.45 -6.27 -1.33
N TYR A 383 -10.73 -5.83 -0.31
CA TYR A 383 -11.26 -5.63 1.05
C TYR A 383 -10.75 -4.35 1.71
N TYR A 384 -11.54 -3.80 2.63
CA TYR A 384 -11.11 -2.88 3.67
C TYR A 384 -11.23 -3.55 5.03
N ALA A 385 -10.15 -3.56 5.81
CA ALA A 385 -10.17 -4.18 7.14
C ALA A 385 -10.87 -3.34 8.24
N ASP A 386 -11.16 -2.06 7.96
CA ASP A 386 -11.78 -1.09 8.87
C ASP A 386 -11.09 -1.03 10.26
N GLY A 387 -9.95 -0.33 10.33
CA GLY A 387 -9.26 -0.09 11.60
C GLY A 387 -9.92 1.01 12.46
N PRO A 388 -9.53 1.11 13.74
CA PRO A 388 -9.67 0.07 14.76
C PRO A 388 -11.15 -0.26 15.05
N VAL A 389 -11.41 -1.46 15.56
CA VAL A 389 -12.76 -2.02 15.81
C VAL A 389 -13.69 -1.06 16.59
N GLN A 390 -14.52 -0.31 15.87
CA GLN A 390 -15.73 0.25 16.45
C GLN A 390 -16.76 -0.89 16.48
N MET A 391 -16.80 -1.61 17.61
CA MET A 391 -17.71 -2.72 17.86
C MET A 391 -19.15 -2.30 17.54
N ALA A 392 -19.65 -2.69 16.39
CA ALA A 392 -21.00 -2.36 15.95
C ALA A 392 -22.01 -3.18 16.77
N THR A 393 -22.40 -2.65 17.93
CA THR A 393 -23.52 -3.16 18.73
C THR A 393 -24.85 -2.83 18.02
N GLY A 394 -25.07 -3.45 16.86
CA GLY A 394 -26.22 -3.27 15.99
C GLY A 394 -26.91 -4.60 15.73
N ARG A 395 -28.01 -4.85 16.46
CA ARG A 395 -28.89 -6.02 16.25
C ARG A 395 -29.31 -6.10 14.78
N ARG A 396 -29.06 -7.25 14.14
CA ARG A 396 -29.81 -7.67 12.95
C ARG A 396 -31.27 -7.96 13.35
N ASN A 397 -32.12 -6.94 13.30
CA ASN A 397 -33.55 -7.15 13.08
C ASN A 397 -33.80 -6.94 11.59
N GLY A 398 -33.98 -8.03 10.84
CA GLY A 398 -34.41 -7.93 9.46
C GLY A 398 -35.91 -7.66 9.38
N THR A 399 -36.34 -6.99 8.32
CA THR A 399 -37.68 -7.20 7.76
C THR A 399 -37.59 -7.09 6.24
N VAL A 400 -38.08 -8.12 5.56
CA VAL A 400 -38.29 -8.13 4.11
C VAL A 400 -39.46 -7.22 3.76
N ARG A 401 -39.29 -6.38 2.74
CA ARG A 401 -40.33 -5.99 1.76
C ARG A 401 -39.67 -5.71 0.42
#